data_AF-A0A7S0QZF9-F1
#
_entry.id   AF-A0A7S0QZF9-F1
#
_cell.length_a   1.000
_cell.length_b   1.000
_cell.length_c   1.000
_cell.angle_alpha   90.00
_cell.angle_beta   90.00
_cell.angle_gamma   90.00
#
_symmetry.space_group_name_H-M   'P 1'
#
loop_
_entity.id
_entity.type
_entity.pdbx_description
1 polymer ?
#
loop_
_entity_poly.entity_id
_entity_poly.type
_entity_poly.pdbx_seq_one_letter_code
_entity_poly.pdbx_strand_id
1 'polypeptide(L)'
;GVGGTECHFIVHLFVTAIAEGELAQSTLPLKTWEVLKQVVTKVSKEQNTTVCVGGATLDLKMRVFVCNSVEARAVGEYITLHENQVPSAFVVLARQLSMAISYAASSLDPSQAAVADRLRKQAKTRAVKEVREAVREASGAAATRERAGLSQMLLRGHGGALAPLHEVEAMLARRTQQVNLEGDPSRRYIFFDAKNRCKDDTPAPHPR
;
A
#
# COMPACT_ATOMS: atom_id res chain seq x y z
N GLY A 1 33.54 5.32 -14.00
CA GLY A 1 32.54 6.24 -13.42
C GLY A 1 32.29 5.80 -12.01
N VAL A 2 32.29 6.73 -11.05
CA VAL A 2 32.19 6.44 -9.62
C VAL A 2 30.84 5.80 -9.33
N GLY A 3 30.82 4.47 -9.27
CA GLY A 3 29.66 3.68 -8.90
C GLY A 3 29.40 3.86 -7.42
N GLY A 4 28.54 4.82 -7.06
CA GLY A 4 27.96 4.85 -5.74
C GLY A 4 27.21 3.52 -5.53
N THR A 5 27.56 2.78 -4.48
CA THR A 5 26.87 1.54 -4.11
C THR A 5 25.40 1.86 -3.94
N GLU A 6 24.57 1.37 -4.85
CA GLU A 6 23.13 1.62 -4.78
C GLU A 6 22.56 0.82 -3.60
N CYS A 7 22.05 1.52 -2.59
CA CYS A 7 21.48 0.91 -1.40
C CYS A 7 19.96 0.97 -1.46
N HIS A 8 19.31 -0.09 -0.98
CA HIS A 8 17.85 -0.16 -0.94
C HIS A 8 17.34 -0.29 0.49
N PHE A 9 16.36 0.54 0.85
CA PHE A 9 15.59 0.38 2.07
C PHE A 9 14.31 -0.37 1.73
N ILE A 10 14.12 -1.53 2.34
CA ILE A 10 13.05 -2.46 1.98
C ILE A 10 11.91 -2.35 2.98
N VAL A 11 10.68 -2.29 2.47
CA VAL A 11 9.47 -2.29 3.30
C VAL A 11 8.42 -3.19 2.68
N HIS A 12 7.80 -4.03 3.50
CA HIS A 12 6.63 -4.80 3.13
C HIS A 12 5.38 -4.17 3.74
N LEU A 13 4.43 -3.83 2.89
CA LEU A 13 3.23 -3.09 3.28
C LEU A 13 1.97 -3.95 3.09
N PHE A 14 1.12 -3.93 4.11
CA PHE A 14 -0.25 -4.42 4.01
C PHE A 14 -1.16 -3.23 3.68
N VAL A 15 -1.97 -3.37 2.64
CA VAL A 15 -2.89 -2.31 2.18
C VAL A 15 -4.32 -2.81 2.24
N THR A 16 -5.15 -2.06 2.96
CA THR A 16 -6.58 -2.32 3.12
C THR A 16 -7.37 -1.03 2.89
N ALA A 17 -8.67 -1.10 2.65
CA ALA A 17 -9.57 0.03 2.71
C ALA A 17 -10.71 -0.24 3.69
N ILE A 18 -11.16 0.80 4.38
CA ILE A 18 -12.37 0.74 5.21
C ILE A 18 -13.56 0.76 4.24
N ALA A 19 -14.38 -0.28 4.33
CA ALA A 19 -15.53 -0.52 3.48
C ALA A 19 -16.85 -0.20 4.25
N GLU A 20 -17.99 -0.67 3.76
CA GLU A 20 -19.30 -0.29 4.32
C GLU A 20 -19.79 -1.21 5.46
N GLY A 21 -19.15 -2.36 5.65
CA GLY A 21 -19.50 -3.24 6.77
C GLY A 21 -19.25 -2.59 8.13
N GLU A 22 -20.15 -2.83 9.07
CA GLU A 22 -19.95 -2.43 10.46
C GLU A 22 -18.91 -3.31 11.14
N LEU A 23 -18.13 -2.73 12.05
CA LEU A 23 -17.24 -3.53 12.88
C LEU A 23 -18.05 -4.34 13.90
N ALA A 24 -17.88 -5.66 13.89
CA ALA A 24 -18.45 -6.55 14.89
C ALA A 24 -17.39 -6.96 15.93
N GLN A 25 -17.71 -6.83 17.22
CA GLN A 25 -16.77 -7.10 18.31
C GLN A 25 -16.65 -8.60 18.67
N SER A 26 -17.56 -9.43 18.16
CA SER A 26 -18.08 -10.66 18.80
C SER A 26 -17.07 -11.58 19.48
N THR A 27 -15.87 -11.78 18.93
CA THR A 27 -14.88 -12.74 19.44
C THR A 27 -13.46 -12.20 19.59
N LEU A 28 -13.25 -10.91 19.34
CA LEU A 28 -11.90 -10.33 19.32
C LEU A 28 -11.40 -9.96 20.72
N PRO A 29 -10.10 -10.17 21.02
CA PRO A 29 -9.49 -9.62 22.22
C PRO A 29 -9.68 -8.10 22.31
N LEU A 30 -9.94 -7.57 23.52
CA LEU A 30 -10.20 -6.15 23.73
C LEU A 30 -9.11 -5.24 23.14
N LYS A 31 -7.83 -5.65 23.28
CA LYS A 31 -6.69 -4.93 22.72
C LYS A 31 -6.74 -4.86 21.19
N THR A 32 -7.10 -5.94 20.51
CA THR A 32 -7.26 -5.97 19.06
C THR A 32 -8.43 -5.09 18.63
N TRP A 33 -9.53 -5.14 19.38
CA TRP A 33 -10.70 -4.30 19.16
C TRP A 33 -10.41 -2.79 19.28
N GLU A 34 -9.65 -2.38 20.29
CA GLU A 34 -9.22 -0.99 20.46
C GLU A 34 -8.35 -0.51 19.29
N VAL A 35 -7.42 -1.36 18.83
CA VAL A 35 -6.61 -1.08 17.64
C VAL A 35 -7.49 -0.90 16.41
N LEU A 36 -8.47 -1.78 16.18
CA LEU A 36 -9.39 -1.69 15.05
C LEU A 36 -10.23 -0.40 15.08
N LYS A 37 -10.74 -0.02 16.26
CA LYS A 37 -11.42 1.27 16.43
C LYS A 37 -10.53 2.44 16.05
N GLN A 38 -9.24 2.41 16.44
CA GLN A 38 -8.29 3.44 16.04
C GLN A 38 -8.01 3.43 14.54
N VAL A 39 -7.92 2.26 13.91
CA VAL A 39 -7.74 2.12 12.46
C VAL A 39 -8.88 2.78 11.69
N VAL A 40 -10.12 2.57 12.12
CA VAL A 40 -11.32 3.12 11.46
C VAL A 40 -11.48 4.63 11.71
N THR A 41 -11.16 5.10 12.91
CA THR A 41 -11.39 6.51 13.30
C THR A 41 -10.27 7.46 12.91
N LYS A 42 -9.00 7.04 12.99
CA LYS A 42 -7.83 7.92 12.79
C LYS A 42 -7.31 7.90 11.35
N VAL A 43 -8.16 8.14 10.36
CA VAL A 43 -7.76 8.19 8.94
C VAL A 43 -7.15 9.55 8.62
N SER A 44 -5.89 9.57 8.16
CA SER A 44 -5.24 10.82 7.77
C SER A 44 -5.81 11.34 6.44
N LYS A 45 -5.73 12.65 6.20
CA LYS A 45 -6.18 13.25 4.93
C LYS A 45 -5.50 12.61 3.71
N GLU A 46 -4.22 12.28 3.83
CA GLU A 46 -3.41 11.61 2.78
C GLU A 46 -3.89 10.18 2.45
N GLN A 47 -4.66 9.57 3.36
CA GLN A 47 -5.22 8.23 3.26
C GLN A 47 -6.69 8.21 2.81
N ASN A 48 -7.34 9.36 2.79
CA ASN A 48 -8.60 9.56 2.09
C ASN A 48 -8.26 9.84 0.62
N THR A 49 -8.50 8.86 -0.25
CA THR A 49 -8.22 8.98 -1.67
C THR A 49 -9.48 8.81 -2.48
N THR A 50 -9.58 9.53 -3.58
CA THR A 50 -10.58 9.27 -4.62
C THR A 50 -10.02 8.27 -5.61
N VAL A 51 -10.85 7.34 -6.07
CA VAL A 51 -10.59 6.42 -7.19
C VAL A 51 -11.71 6.55 -8.21
N CYS A 52 -11.40 6.42 -9.49
CA CYS A 52 -12.42 6.36 -10.54
C CYS A 52 -12.68 4.89 -10.91
N VAL A 53 -13.93 4.46 -10.76
CA VAL A 53 -14.35 3.07 -10.98
C VAL A 53 -15.60 3.08 -11.85
N GLY A 54 -15.50 2.53 -13.07
CA GLY A 54 -16.63 2.51 -14.01
C GLY A 54 -17.16 3.90 -14.37
N GLY A 55 -16.29 4.92 -14.45
CA GLY A 55 -16.67 6.29 -14.79
C GLY A 55 -17.18 7.14 -13.62
N ALA A 56 -17.36 6.58 -12.42
CA ALA A 56 -17.74 7.32 -11.24
C ALA A 56 -16.59 7.44 -10.23
N THR A 57 -16.57 8.55 -9.49
CA THR A 57 -15.62 8.79 -8.41
C THR A 57 -16.12 8.14 -7.12
N LEU A 58 -15.26 7.35 -6.48
CA LEU A 58 -15.50 6.74 -5.18
C LEU A 58 -14.45 7.24 -4.19
N ASP A 59 -14.92 7.73 -3.04
CA ASP A 59 -14.06 8.00 -1.89
C ASP A 59 -13.68 6.71 -1.18
N LEU A 60 -12.38 6.48 -1.03
CA LEU A 60 -11.81 5.30 -0.40
C LEU A 60 -10.90 5.70 0.75
N LYS A 61 -11.18 5.15 1.93
CA LYS A 61 -10.36 5.34 3.13
C LYS A 61 -9.30 4.25 3.20
N MET A 62 -8.18 4.45 2.49
CA MET A 62 -7.11 3.46 2.37
C MET A 62 -6.18 3.50 3.57
N ARG A 63 -5.83 2.35 4.12
CA ARG A 63 -4.90 2.19 5.24
C ARG A 63 -3.70 1.39 4.79
N VAL A 64 -2.52 1.95 5.06
CA VAL A 64 -1.23 1.32 4.73
C VAL A 64 -0.43 1.09 6.00
N PHE A 65 -0.14 -0.18 6.27
CA PHE A 65 0.59 -0.64 7.43
C PHE A 65 1.84 -1.40 7.00
N VAL A 66 2.85 -1.48 7.86
CA VAL A 66 3.93 -2.47 7.65
C VAL A 66 3.33 -3.84 7.96
N CYS A 67 3.60 -4.88 7.17
CA CYS A 67 2.93 -6.19 7.31
C CYS A 67 3.01 -6.76 8.73
N ASN A 68 4.09 -6.49 9.47
CA ASN A 68 4.28 -6.99 10.83
C ASN A 68 3.77 -6.05 11.93
N SER A 69 3.10 -4.95 11.58
CA SER A 69 2.58 -4.01 12.58
C SER A 69 1.36 -4.57 13.31
N VAL A 70 1.10 -4.02 14.49
CA VAL A 70 -0.06 -4.42 15.33
C VAL A 70 -1.37 -4.18 14.58
N GLU A 71 -1.47 -3.10 13.82
CA GLU A 71 -2.65 -2.75 13.04
C GLU A 71 -2.87 -3.71 11.86
N ALA A 72 -1.81 -4.08 11.14
CA ALA A 72 -1.91 -5.05 10.03
C ALA A 72 -2.42 -6.41 10.55
N ARG A 73 -1.88 -6.87 11.68
CA ARG A 73 -2.31 -8.11 12.34
C ARG A 73 -3.76 -8.02 12.81
N ALA A 74 -4.14 -6.92 13.47
CA ALA A 74 -5.50 -6.71 13.95
C ALA A 74 -6.54 -6.74 12.83
N VAL A 75 -6.26 -6.08 11.69
CA VAL A 75 -7.14 -6.12 10.53
C VAL A 75 -7.20 -7.52 9.91
N GLY A 76 -6.05 -8.20 9.77
CA GLY A 76 -6.00 -9.57 9.26
C GLY A 76 -6.78 -10.57 10.12
N GLU A 77 -6.63 -10.47 11.45
CA GLU A 77 -7.38 -11.27 12.42
C GLU A 77 -8.88 -11.01 12.33
N TYR A 78 -9.29 -9.73 12.27
CA TYR A 78 -10.69 -9.35 12.08
C TYR A 78 -11.28 -9.99 10.82
N ILE A 79 -10.60 -9.85 9.68
CA ILE A 79 -11.07 -10.38 8.39
C ILE A 79 -11.19 -11.91 8.43
N THR A 80 -10.27 -12.58 9.12
CA THR A 80 -10.29 -14.05 9.25
C THR A 80 -11.48 -14.51 10.09
N LEU A 81 -11.79 -13.82 11.19
CA LEU A 81 -12.94 -14.12 12.05
C LEU A 81 -14.28 -13.76 11.41
N HIS A 82 -14.28 -12.82 10.45
CA HIS A 82 -15.47 -12.30 9.79
C HIS A 82 -15.41 -12.52 8.27
N GLU A 83 -14.87 -13.66 7.83
CA GLU A 83 -14.64 -13.96 6.40
C GLU A 83 -15.93 -13.89 5.56
N ASN A 84 -17.06 -14.24 6.17
CA ASN A 84 -18.38 -14.28 5.56
C ASN A 84 -19.18 -12.98 5.75
N GLN A 85 -18.60 -11.94 6.36
CA GLN A 85 -19.27 -10.67 6.56
C GLN A 85 -19.43 -9.94 5.23
N VAL A 86 -20.68 -9.67 4.85
CA VAL A 86 -21.05 -8.91 3.65
C VAL A 86 -22.14 -7.88 4.01
N PRO A 87 -21.93 -6.57 3.77
CA PRO A 87 -20.67 -5.98 3.33
C PRO A 87 -19.58 -6.14 4.40
N SER A 88 -18.35 -6.38 3.96
CA SER A 88 -17.21 -6.46 4.87
C SER A 88 -16.81 -5.07 5.39
N ALA A 89 -16.32 -4.97 6.63
CA ALA A 89 -15.83 -3.72 7.21
C ALA A 89 -14.49 -3.26 6.61
N PHE A 90 -13.73 -4.21 6.06
CA PHE A 90 -12.46 -3.96 5.40
C PHE A 90 -12.37 -4.73 4.10
N VAL A 91 -11.70 -4.16 3.10
CA VAL A 91 -11.31 -4.88 1.90
C VAL A 91 -9.79 -4.85 1.72
N VAL A 92 -9.20 -6.01 1.44
CA VAL A 92 -7.75 -6.13 1.22
C VAL A 92 -7.43 -5.77 -0.23
N LEU A 93 -6.50 -4.84 -0.39
CA LEU A 93 -6.04 -4.35 -1.70
C LEU A 93 -4.65 -4.88 -2.05
N ALA A 94 -3.83 -5.17 -1.04
CA ALA A 94 -2.59 -5.92 -1.19
C ALA A 94 -2.23 -6.59 0.13
N ARG A 95 -1.98 -7.91 0.12
CA ARG A 95 -1.54 -8.63 1.33
C ARG A 95 -0.11 -8.25 1.71
N GLN A 96 0.75 -8.15 0.70
CA GLN A 96 2.15 -7.79 0.85
C GLN A 96 2.66 -7.04 -0.37
N LEU A 97 2.62 -5.71 -0.32
CA LEU A 97 3.25 -4.84 -1.29
C LEU A 97 4.70 -4.58 -0.88
N SER A 98 5.64 -5.27 -1.53
CA SER A 98 7.07 -5.07 -1.30
C SER A 98 7.57 -3.85 -2.08
N MET A 99 8.26 -2.95 -1.38
CA MET A 99 8.83 -1.74 -1.96
C MET A 99 10.30 -1.63 -1.61
N ALA A 100 11.10 -1.21 -2.58
CA ALA A 100 12.53 -0.96 -2.44
C ALA A 100 12.81 0.52 -2.73
N ILE A 101 13.26 1.24 -1.71
CA ILE A 101 13.57 2.67 -1.82
C ILE A 101 15.07 2.81 -2.08
N SER A 102 15.45 3.29 -3.26
CA SER A 102 16.86 3.57 -3.57
C SER A 102 17.32 4.81 -2.81
N TYR A 103 18.47 4.71 -2.14
CA TYR A 103 19.10 5.81 -1.41
C TYR A 103 20.63 5.74 -1.53
N ALA A 104 21.27 6.91 -1.43
CA ALA A 104 22.73 6.98 -1.34
C ALA A 104 23.15 6.88 0.13
N ALA A 105 23.94 5.85 0.47
CA ALA A 105 24.42 5.62 1.85
C ALA A 105 25.25 6.78 2.42
N SER A 106 25.85 7.61 1.57
CA SER A 106 26.53 8.85 1.98
C SER A 106 25.59 9.95 2.48
N SER A 107 24.31 9.88 2.14
CA SER A 107 23.31 10.93 2.42
C SER A 107 22.24 10.50 3.42
N LEU A 108 21.99 9.19 3.54
CA LEU A 108 20.92 8.64 4.35
C LEU A 108 21.41 7.38 5.04
N ASP A 109 21.20 7.32 6.36
CA ASP A 109 21.53 6.18 7.20
C ASP A 109 20.23 5.60 7.82
N PRO A 110 19.68 4.51 7.27
CA PRO A 110 18.47 3.90 7.80
C PRO A 110 18.63 3.20 9.15
N SER A 111 19.85 3.07 9.69
CA SER A 111 20.02 2.60 11.07
C SER A 111 19.47 3.62 12.09
N GLN A 112 19.40 4.89 11.69
CA GLN A 112 18.78 5.95 12.49
C GLN A 112 17.25 5.85 12.40
N ALA A 113 16.60 5.71 13.55
CA ALA A 113 15.14 5.54 13.65
C ALA A 113 14.36 6.63 12.89
N ALA A 114 14.76 7.89 13.00
CA ALA A 114 14.10 9.01 12.32
C ALA A 114 14.21 8.92 10.78
N VAL A 115 15.34 8.42 10.25
CA VAL A 115 15.54 8.22 8.81
C VAL A 115 14.70 7.06 8.32
N ALA A 116 14.73 5.92 9.03
CA ALA A 116 13.90 4.75 8.72
C ALA A 116 12.41 5.10 8.72
N ASP A 117 11.93 5.87 9.70
CA ASP A 117 10.54 6.28 9.79
C ASP A 117 10.13 7.22 8.65
N ARG A 118 11.02 8.14 8.26
CA ARG A 118 10.81 8.99 7.08
C ARG A 118 10.71 8.15 5.81
N LEU A 119 11.60 7.18 5.61
CA LEU A 119 11.58 6.27 4.46
C LEU A 119 10.31 5.41 4.43
N ARG A 120 9.88 4.86 5.57
CA ARG A 120 8.60 4.15 5.70
C ARG A 120 7.43 5.05 5.35
N LYS A 121 7.43 6.32 5.79
CA LYS A 121 6.38 7.28 5.42
C LYS A 121 6.33 7.48 3.90
N GLN A 122 7.49 7.64 3.25
CA GLN A 122 7.57 7.75 1.79
C GLN A 122 7.02 6.51 1.08
N ALA A 123 7.37 5.30 1.55
CA ALA A 123 6.82 4.05 1.02
C ALA A 123 5.30 3.98 1.16
N LYS A 124 4.75 4.33 2.35
CA LYS A 124 3.30 4.36 2.57
C LYS A 124 2.60 5.33 1.61
N THR A 125 3.13 6.55 1.43
CA THR A 125 2.58 7.51 0.47
C THR A 125 2.66 7.00 -0.97
N ARG A 126 3.76 6.35 -1.35
CA ARG A 126 3.91 5.77 -2.69
C ARG A 126 2.96 4.61 -2.91
N ALA A 127 2.76 3.75 -1.91
CA ALA A 127 1.82 2.63 -1.96
C ALA A 127 0.39 3.08 -2.26
N VAL A 128 -0.09 4.16 -1.60
CA VAL A 128 -1.42 4.72 -1.90
C VAL A 128 -1.54 5.10 -3.37
N LYS A 129 -0.51 5.75 -3.94
CA LYS A 129 -0.49 6.11 -5.36
C LYS A 129 -0.56 4.86 -6.24
N GLU A 130 0.32 3.88 -6.03
CA GLU A 130 0.36 2.68 -6.88
C GLU A 130 -0.93 1.87 -6.81
N VAL A 131 -1.51 1.71 -5.63
CA VAL A 131 -2.78 1.00 -5.44
C VAL A 131 -3.94 1.75 -6.09
N ARG A 132 -3.97 3.09 -6.00
CA ARG A 132 -4.98 3.90 -6.70
C ARG A 132 -4.92 3.73 -8.21
N GLU A 133 -3.71 3.73 -8.77
CA GLU A 133 -3.52 3.49 -10.20
C GLU A 133 -3.92 2.07 -10.61
N ALA A 134 -3.56 1.07 -9.79
CA ALA A 134 -3.97 -0.33 -9.99
C ALA A 134 -5.50 -0.51 -9.96
N VAL A 135 -6.19 0.14 -9.02
CA VAL A 135 -7.66 0.14 -8.93
C VAL A 135 -8.28 0.76 -10.19
N ARG A 136 -7.74 1.89 -10.67
CA ARG A 136 -8.21 2.54 -11.90
C ARG A 136 -8.05 1.65 -13.13
N GLU A 137 -6.90 1.00 -13.27
CA GLU A 137 -6.62 0.08 -14.38
C GLU A 137 -7.49 -1.18 -14.33
N ALA A 138 -7.64 -1.79 -13.15
CA ALA A 138 -8.50 -2.95 -12.94
C ALA A 138 -9.98 -2.65 -13.25
N SER A 139 -10.41 -1.41 -13.00
CA SER A 139 -11.76 -0.95 -13.35
C SER A 139 -11.93 -0.74 -14.86
N GLY A 140 -10.90 -0.22 -15.54
CA GLY A 140 -10.92 0.01 -16.99
C GLY A 140 -10.81 -1.26 -17.84
N ALA A 141 -10.11 -2.28 -17.34
CA ALA A 141 -9.96 -3.57 -18.03
C ALA A 141 -11.30 -4.32 -18.23
N ALA A 142 -12.29 -4.06 -17.37
CA ALA A 142 -13.66 -4.59 -17.52
C ALA A 142 -14.32 -4.15 -18.84
N ALA A 143 -13.94 -2.99 -19.38
CA ALA A 143 -14.54 -2.44 -20.58
C ALA A 143 -14.03 -3.08 -21.88
N THR A 144 -12.96 -3.90 -21.81
CA THR A 144 -12.26 -4.41 -23.01
C THR A 144 -12.18 -5.94 -23.14
N ARG A 145 -12.49 -6.75 -22.11
CA ARG A 145 -12.52 -8.24 -22.20
C ARG A 145 -13.50 -8.89 -21.20
N GLU A 146 -13.88 -10.14 -21.47
CA GLU A 146 -14.82 -11.08 -20.82
C GLU A 146 -14.70 -11.32 -19.28
N ARG A 147 -14.02 -10.47 -18.51
CA ARG A 147 -14.01 -10.55 -17.04
C ARG A 147 -14.72 -9.35 -16.44
N ALA A 148 -15.56 -9.62 -15.44
CA ALA A 148 -16.08 -8.59 -14.56
C ALA A 148 -14.91 -7.97 -13.79
N GLY A 149 -14.41 -6.82 -14.26
CA GLY A 149 -13.32 -6.13 -13.57
C GLY A 149 -13.79 -5.47 -12.27
N LEU A 150 -12.89 -4.72 -11.65
CA LEU A 150 -13.11 -4.15 -10.33
C LEU A 150 -14.30 -3.19 -10.34
N SER A 151 -15.29 -3.42 -9.46
CA SER A 151 -16.49 -2.61 -9.33
C SER A 151 -16.54 -1.85 -8.00
N GLN A 152 -17.39 -0.82 -7.92
CA GLN A 152 -17.60 -0.07 -6.68
C GLN A 152 -18.14 -0.97 -5.56
N MET A 153 -18.99 -1.94 -5.90
CA MET A 153 -19.56 -2.88 -4.93
C MET A 153 -18.48 -3.73 -4.27
N LEU A 154 -17.48 -4.17 -5.04
CA LEU A 154 -16.34 -4.92 -4.49
C LEU A 154 -15.51 -4.07 -3.53
N LEU A 155 -15.23 -2.82 -3.88
CA LEU A 155 -14.48 -1.89 -3.02
C LEU A 155 -15.27 -1.45 -1.77
N ARG A 156 -16.60 -1.50 -1.82
CA ARG A 156 -17.50 -1.27 -0.69
C ARG A 156 -17.71 -2.51 0.19
N GLY A 157 -17.09 -3.64 -0.16
CA GLY A 157 -17.10 -4.87 0.65
C GLY A 157 -18.25 -5.83 0.37
N HIS A 158 -19.09 -5.56 -0.64
CA HIS A 158 -20.25 -6.42 -0.99
C HIS A 158 -19.86 -7.75 -1.64
N GLY A 159 -18.60 -7.90 -2.05
CA GLY A 159 -18.03 -9.19 -2.48
C GLY A 159 -17.29 -9.94 -1.37
N GLY A 160 -17.25 -9.40 -0.14
CA GLY A 160 -16.39 -9.87 0.93
C GLY A 160 -14.99 -9.23 0.93
N ALA A 161 -14.24 -9.46 2.01
CA ALA A 161 -13.00 -8.74 2.29
C ALA A 161 -11.89 -8.95 1.25
N LEU A 162 -11.84 -10.11 0.60
CA LEU A 162 -10.78 -10.49 -0.32
C LEU A 162 -11.15 -10.33 -1.79
N ALA A 163 -12.40 -10.00 -2.11
CA ALA A 163 -12.85 -9.94 -3.50
C ALA A 163 -12.06 -8.95 -4.38
N PRO A 164 -11.71 -7.72 -3.94
CA PRO A 164 -10.92 -6.83 -4.80
C PRO A 164 -9.44 -7.21 -4.90
N LEU A 165 -8.95 -8.12 -4.04
CA LEU A 165 -7.52 -8.43 -3.92
C LEU A 165 -6.93 -8.94 -5.23
N HIS A 166 -7.59 -9.94 -5.85
CA HIS A 166 -7.06 -10.60 -7.04
C HIS A 166 -6.90 -9.63 -8.22
N GLU A 167 -7.88 -8.75 -8.41
CA GLU A 167 -7.85 -7.76 -9.51
C GLU A 167 -6.76 -6.71 -9.28
N VAL A 168 -6.63 -6.22 -8.04
CA VAL A 168 -5.63 -5.20 -7.70
C VAL A 168 -4.21 -5.78 -7.71
N GLU A 169 -3.98 -6.97 -7.15
CA GLU A 169 -2.66 -7.62 -7.14
C GLU A 169 -2.18 -7.95 -8.55
N ALA A 170 -3.07 -8.36 -9.46
CA ALA A 170 -2.74 -8.59 -10.86
C ALA A 170 -2.20 -7.31 -11.55
N MET A 171 -2.77 -6.14 -11.23
CA MET A 171 -2.29 -4.86 -11.75
C MET A 171 -0.99 -4.40 -11.06
N LEU A 172 -0.87 -4.59 -9.74
CA LEU A 172 0.35 -4.27 -9.00
C LEU A 172 1.53 -5.11 -9.46
N ALA A 173 1.33 -6.40 -9.74
CA ALA A 173 2.38 -7.30 -10.22
C ALA A 173 3.08 -6.78 -11.49
N ARG A 174 2.34 -6.12 -12.39
CA ARG A 174 2.87 -5.52 -13.63
C ARG A 174 3.83 -4.35 -13.38
N ARG A 175 3.77 -3.75 -12.18
CA ARG A 175 4.59 -2.60 -11.77
C ARG A 175 5.83 -3.00 -10.97
N THR A 176 5.97 -4.30 -10.69
CA THR A 176 7.04 -4.83 -9.85
C THR A 176 8.13 -5.47 -10.69
N GLN A 177 9.38 -5.34 -10.22
CA GLN A 177 10.55 -5.99 -10.79
C GLN A 177 11.05 -7.06 -9.84
N GLN A 178 11.43 -8.22 -10.39
CA GLN A 178 11.98 -9.33 -9.63
C GLN A 178 13.48 -9.11 -9.42
N VAL A 179 13.90 -8.94 -8.18
CA VAL A 179 15.30 -8.67 -7.81
C VAL A 179 15.59 -9.37 -6.50
N ASN A 180 16.74 -10.05 -6.40
CA ASN A 180 17.13 -10.74 -5.18
C ASN A 180 17.78 -9.77 -4.17
N LEU A 181 16.95 -8.97 -3.48
CA LEU A 181 17.44 -8.01 -2.47
C LEU A 181 17.55 -8.59 -1.06
N GLU A 182 16.77 -9.64 -0.75
CA GLU A 182 16.65 -10.22 0.59
C GLU A 182 17.06 -11.71 0.65
N GLY A 183 17.75 -12.21 -0.38
CA GLY A 183 18.02 -13.65 -0.51
C GLY A 183 16.83 -14.46 -1.05
N ASP A 184 15.71 -13.81 -1.36
CA ASP A 184 14.52 -14.42 -1.98
C ASP A 184 14.47 -14.05 -3.48
N PRO A 185 14.84 -14.97 -4.38
CA PRO A 185 14.86 -14.70 -5.82
C PRO A 185 13.45 -14.58 -6.41
N SER A 186 12.40 -15.03 -5.71
CA SER A 186 11.02 -14.99 -6.22
C SER A 186 10.34 -13.65 -5.97
N ARG A 187 10.93 -12.81 -5.10
CA ARG A 187 10.30 -11.59 -4.62
C ARG A 187 10.35 -10.48 -5.67
N ARG A 188 9.24 -9.75 -5.76
CA ARG A 188 9.08 -8.63 -6.68
C ARG A 188 8.86 -7.35 -5.89
N TYR A 189 9.48 -6.26 -6.33
CA TYR A 189 9.46 -4.98 -5.64
C TYR A 189 9.00 -3.86 -6.56
N ILE A 190 8.28 -2.89 -6.00
CA ILE A 190 8.14 -1.57 -6.62
C ILE A 190 9.36 -0.72 -6.20
N PHE A 191 10.11 -0.24 -7.19
CA PHE A 191 11.28 0.59 -6.99
C PHE A 191 10.94 2.08 -7.11
N PHE A 192 11.53 2.89 -6.23
CA PHE A 192 11.52 4.35 -6.35
C PHE A 192 12.63 4.99 -5.53
N ASP A 193 13.01 6.23 -5.85
CA ASP A 193 14.06 6.96 -5.13
C ASP A 193 13.53 7.62 -3.85
N ALA A 194 14.38 7.66 -2.82
CA ALA A 194 14.11 8.47 -1.65
C ALA A 194 14.03 9.96 -2.03
N LYS A 195 12.92 10.61 -1.67
CA LYS A 195 12.83 12.08 -1.68
C LYS A 195 13.86 12.60 -0.68
N ASN A 196 14.80 13.43 -1.13
CA ASN A 196 16.03 13.89 -0.47
C ASN A 196 17.32 13.15 -0.86
N ARG A 197 17.45 12.64 -2.10
CA ARG A 197 18.75 12.77 -2.76
C ARG A 197 19.15 14.23 -2.58
N CYS A 198 20.19 14.52 -1.79
CA CYS A 198 20.85 15.82 -1.88
C CYS A 198 21.05 16.02 -3.38
N LYS A 199 20.35 17.00 -3.96
CA LYS A 199 20.78 17.49 -5.25
C LYS A 199 22.21 17.93 -4.96
N ASP A 200 23.17 17.38 -5.68
CA ASP A 200 24.48 17.99 -5.75
C ASP A 200 24.22 19.42 -6.23
N ASP A 201 24.17 20.36 -5.29
CA ASP A 201 24.25 21.80 -5.57
C ASP A 201 25.66 22.02 -6.10
N THR A 202 25.85 21.64 -7.37
CA THR A 202 26.98 22.10 -8.15
C THR A 202 26.61 23.52 -8.54
N PRO A 203 27.19 24.57 -7.94
CA PRO A 203 26.91 25.92 -8.39
C PRO A 203 27.29 26.02 -9.86
N ALA A 204 26.35 26.48 -10.69
CA ALA A 204 26.60 26.73 -12.09
C ALA A 204 27.80 27.68 -12.21
N PRO A 205 28.77 27.43 -13.11
CA PRO A 205 29.89 28.33 -13.28
C PRO A 205 29.38 29.68 -13.75
N HIS A 206 29.71 30.73 -13.00
CA HIS A 206 29.40 32.10 -13.37
C HIS A 206 29.89 32.39 -14.80
N PRO A 207 29.03 32.90 -15.70
CA PRO A 207 29.51 33.51 -16.92
C PRO A 207 30.30 34.78 -16.53
N ARG A 208 31.48 34.91 -17.15
CA ARG A 208 32.43 36.02 -16.95
C ARG A 208 31.82 37.38 -17.25
#